data_AF-A0A7J2SQI6-F1
#
_entry.id   AF-A0A7J2SQI6-F1
#
_cell.length_a   1.000
_cell.length_b   1.000
_cell.length_c   1.000
_cell.angle_alpha   90.00
_cell.angle_beta   90.00
_cell.angle_gamma   90.00
#
_symmetry.space_group_name_H-M   'P 1'
#
loop_
_entity.id
_entity.type
_entity.pdbx_description
1 polymer ?
#
loop_
_entity_poly.entity_id
_entity_poly.type
_entity_poly.pdbx_seq_one_letter_code
_entity_poly.pdbx_strand_id
1 'polypeptide(L)'
;MGIGKTISTALIENLNSFLRDSIQYLVRRTKRAARLLTWLKDTIFGYAFFHNYLKSHWKLSERSSKNWIKNGVTPAMSCGVTDIQYSLYEVLTFSSTLN
;
A
#
# COMPACT_ATOMS: atom_id res chain seq x y z
N MET A 1 3.09 -3.97 22.59
CA MET A 1 2.56 -2.61 22.38
C MET A 1 1.13 -2.74 21.90
N GLY A 2 0.15 -2.43 22.76
CA GLY A 2 -1.26 -2.63 22.46
C GLY A 2 -1.76 -1.61 21.45
N ILE A 3 -2.18 -2.06 20.27
CA ILE A 3 -2.98 -1.26 19.36
C ILE A 3 -4.30 -1.00 20.10
N GLY A 4 -4.50 0.25 20.52
CA GLY A 4 -5.58 0.67 21.40
C GLY A 4 -6.95 0.23 20.88
N LYS A 5 -7.79 -0.26 21.80
CA LYS A 5 -9.18 -0.70 21.56
C LYS A 5 -10.11 0.40 21.01
N THR A 6 -9.62 1.63 20.89
CA THR A 6 -10.37 2.80 20.43
C THR A 6 -9.64 3.40 19.24
N ILE A 7 -10.12 3.10 18.03
CA ILE A 7 -9.64 3.77 16.83
C ILE A 7 -10.18 5.20 16.87
N SER A 8 -9.29 6.19 16.89
CA SER A 8 -9.67 7.60 16.85
C SER A 8 -10.41 7.91 15.54
N THR A 9 -11.51 8.66 15.62
CA THR A 9 -12.25 9.12 14.43
C THR A 9 -11.36 9.90 13.47
N ALA A 10 -10.43 10.71 13.99
CA ALA A 10 -9.44 11.44 13.20
C ALA A 10 -8.50 10.51 12.41
N LEU A 11 -8.20 9.31 12.95
CA LEU A 11 -7.40 8.31 12.22
C LEU A 11 -8.21 7.73 11.05
N ILE A 12 -9.50 7.43 11.29
CA ILE A 12 -10.41 6.91 10.26
C ILE A 12 -10.60 7.94 9.14
N GLU A 13 -10.78 9.22 9.50
CA GLU A 13 -10.94 10.32 8.54
C GLU A 13 -9.67 10.54 7.70
N ASN A 14 -8.50 10.54 8.34
CA ASN A 14 -7.22 10.64 7.62
C ASN A 14 -7.00 9.46 6.68
N LEU A 15 -7.30 8.23 7.12
CA LEU A 15 -7.22 7.05 6.28
C LEU A 15 -8.19 7.13 5.09
N ASN A 16 -9.43 7.57 5.34
CA ASN A 16 -10.42 7.76 4.29
C ASN A 16 -10.00 8.83 3.27
N SER A 17 -9.42 9.95 3.71
CA SER A 17 -8.88 10.97 2.82
C SER A 17 -7.73 10.42 1.98
N PHE A 18 -6.78 9.74 2.63
CA PHE A 18 -5.62 9.14 1.98
C PHE A 18 -5.99 8.10 0.91
N LEU A 19 -6.98 7.25 1.21
CA LEU A 19 -7.51 6.25 0.27
C LEU A 19 -8.22 6.92 -0.91
N ARG A 20 -8.98 8.00 -0.68
CA ARG A 20 -9.66 8.75 -1.75
C ARG A 20 -8.66 9.45 -2.68
N ASP A 21 -7.60 10.03 -2.13
CA ASP A 21 -6.56 10.70 -2.92
C ASP A 21 -5.73 9.70 -3.73
N SER A 22 -5.45 8.54 -3.14
CA SER A 22 -4.62 7.50 -3.78
C SER A 22 -5.38 6.70 -4.83
N ILE A 23 -6.69 6.53 -4.69
CA ILE A 23 -7.52 5.69 -5.55
C ILE A 23 -8.73 6.48 -6.05
N GLN A 24 -8.48 7.37 -7.02
CA GLN A 24 -9.55 8.17 -7.65
C GLN A 24 -10.68 7.31 -8.27
N TYR A 25 -10.37 6.06 -8.66
CA TYR A 25 -11.37 5.09 -9.11
C TYR A 25 -12.35 4.64 -8.03
N LEU A 26 -11.92 4.63 -6.75
CA LEU A 26 -12.78 4.30 -5.61
C LEU A 26 -13.87 5.37 -5.45
N VAL A 27 -13.50 6.65 -5.58
CA VAL A 27 -14.40 7.82 -5.49
C VAL A 27 -15.56 7.73 -6.49
N ARG A 28 -15.30 7.23 -7.71
CA ARG A 28 -16.31 7.13 -8.78
C ARG A 28 -17.24 5.94 -8.64
N ARG A 29 -16.80 4.84 -8.02
CA ARG A 29 -17.54 3.56 -8.00
C ARG A 29 -18.34 3.30 -6.74
N THR A 30 -18.16 4.04 -5.65
CA THR A 30 -18.80 3.81 -4.33
C THR A 30 -20.35 3.86 -4.31
N LYS A 31 -21.04 4.27 -5.38
CA LYS A 31 -22.52 4.38 -5.44
C LYS A 31 -23.29 3.07 -5.65
N ARG A 32 -22.65 1.92 -5.98
CA ARG A 32 -23.33 0.67 -6.37
C ARG A 32 -23.14 -0.48 -5.35
N ALA A 33 -23.81 -0.35 -4.20
CA ALA A 33 -23.44 -0.90 -2.88
C ALA A 33 -23.13 -2.42 -2.76
N ALA A 34 -23.75 -3.34 -3.50
CA ALA A 34 -23.66 -4.77 -3.15
C ALA A 34 -22.47 -5.54 -3.77
N ARG A 35 -22.12 -5.30 -5.05
CA ARG A 35 -20.92 -5.89 -5.69
C ARG A 35 -19.63 -5.12 -5.38
N LEU A 36 -19.78 -3.95 -4.79
CA LEU A 36 -18.68 -3.09 -4.36
C LEU A 36 -17.90 -3.68 -3.21
N LEU A 37 -18.53 -4.36 -2.25
CA LEU A 37 -17.84 -4.67 -1.00
C LEU A 37 -16.66 -5.63 -1.20
N THR A 38 -16.85 -6.68 -2.01
CA THR A 38 -15.77 -7.62 -2.38
C THR A 38 -14.71 -6.91 -3.23
N TRP A 39 -15.11 -6.19 -4.28
CA TRP A 39 -14.16 -5.46 -5.14
C TRP A 39 -13.39 -4.36 -4.39
N LEU A 40 -14.04 -3.69 -3.44
CA LEU A 40 -13.45 -2.68 -2.56
C LEU A 40 -12.43 -3.31 -1.64
N LYS A 41 -12.77 -4.46 -1.03
CA LYS A 41 -11.84 -5.25 -0.24
C LYS A 41 -10.61 -5.62 -1.09
N ASP A 42 -10.80 -6.20 -2.26
CA ASP A 42 -9.69 -6.60 -3.15
C ASP A 42 -8.85 -5.40 -3.60
N THR A 43 -9.50 -4.26 -3.87
CA THR A 43 -8.82 -3.02 -4.26
C THR A 43 -8.00 -2.43 -3.10
N ILE A 44 -8.52 -2.46 -1.88
CA ILE A 44 -7.81 -2.00 -0.68
C ILE A 44 -6.63 -2.93 -0.37
N PHE A 45 -6.83 -4.26 -0.44
CA PHE A 45 -5.74 -5.23 -0.25
C PHE A 45 -4.67 -5.08 -1.32
N GLY A 46 -5.07 -4.95 -2.59
CA GLY A 46 -4.15 -4.68 -3.70
C GLY A 46 -3.37 -3.38 -3.46
N TYR A 47 -4.05 -2.30 -3.11
CA TYR A 47 -3.40 -1.03 -2.79
C TYR A 47 -2.41 -1.15 -1.63
N ALA A 48 -2.81 -1.80 -0.53
CA ALA A 48 -1.94 -2.03 0.62
C ALA A 48 -0.71 -2.84 0.22
N PHE A 49 -0.86 -3.84 -0.64
CA PHE A 49 0.26 -4.61 -1.18
C PHE A 49 1.19 -3.74 -2.03
N PHE A 50 0.65 -2.97 -2.98
CA PHE A 50 1.43 -2.06 -3.81
C PHE A 50 2.17 -1.01 -2.98
N HIS A 51 1.52 -0.41 -1.99
CA HIS A 51 2.09 0.62 -1.15
C HIS A 51 3.19 0.09 -0.23
N ASN A 52 3.00 -1.11 0.34
CA ASN A 52 3.93 -1.66 1.32
C ASN A 52 5.12 -2.38 0.70
N TYR A 53 4.94 -3.06 -0.44
CA TYR A 53 5.94 -3.99 -0.97
C TYR A 53 6.55 -3.56 -2.32
N LEU A 54 5.80 -2.84 -3.17
CA LEU A 54 6.23 -2.54 -4.54
C LEU A 54 6.75 -1.11 -4.72
N LYS A 55 6.11 -0.13 -4.08
CA LYS A 55 6.43 1.28 -4.27
C LYS A 55 7.33 1.78 -3.14
N SER A 56 8.52 2.27 -3.49
CA SER A 56 9.41 2.91 -2.52
C SER A 56 8.75 4.18 -1.97
N HIS A 57 8.79 4.34 -0.65
CA HIS A 57 8.14 5.46 0.00
C HIS A 57 9.08 6.68 0.02
N TRP A 58 8.57 7.82 -0.44
CA TRP A 58 9.37 9.04 -0.67
C TRP A 58 10.13 9.53 0.57
N LYS A 59 9.51 9.47 1.75
CA LYS A 59 10.15 9.92 3.00
C LYS A 59 11.09 8.90 3.64
N LEU A 60 10.94 7.61 3.29
CA LEU A 60 11.74 6.53 3.86
C LEU A 60 12.98 6.24 3.01
N SER A 61 12.91 6.55 1.72
CA SER A 61 13.96 6.27 0.76
C SER A 61 15.10 7.30 0.86
N GLU A 62 16.32 6.87 0.55
CA GLU A 62 17.47 7.77 0.47
C GLU A 62 17.39 8.62 -0.81
N ARG A 63 17.61 9.93 -0.68
CA ARG A 63 17.45 10.89 -1.77
C ARG A 63 18.77 11.48 -2.22
N SER A 64 18.88 11.69 -3.52
CA SER A 64 19.92 12.53 -4.12
C SER A 64 19.67 14.01 -3.83
N SER A 65 20.71 14.84 -3.97
CA SER A 65 20.58 16.31 -3.91
C SER A 65 19.58 16.87 -4.95
N LYS A 66 19.34 16.11 -6.03
CA LYS A 66 18.36 16.45 -7.08
C LYS A 66 16.92 15.95 -6.80
N ASN A 67 16.62 15.44 -5.60
CA ASN A 67 15.35 14.79 -5.23
C ASN A 67 15.03 13.47 -5.95
N TRP A 68 16.02 12.76 -6.48
CA TRP A 68 15.83 11.42 -7.06
C TRP A 68 15.98 10.37 -5.95
N ILE A 69 15.18 9.32 -5.99
CA ILE A 69 15.35 8.17 -5.08
C ILE A 69 16.62 7.43 -5.51
N LYS A 70 17.63 7.39 -4.63
CA LYS A 70 18.87 6.63 -4.86
C LYS A 70 18.71 5.19 -4.37
N ASN A 71 18.27 5.04 -3.13
CA ASN A 71 17.97 3.75 -2.52
C ASN A 71 16.49 3.74 -2.11
N GLY A 72 15.69 2.97 -2.84
CA GLY A 72 14.26 2.84 -2.58
C GLY A 72 14.00 1.97 -1.35
N VAL A 73 13.34 2.53 -0.35
CA VAL A 73 12.92 1.80 0.85
C VAL A 73 11.40 1.75 0.86
N THR A 74 10.84 0.54 0.84
CA THR A 74 9.40 0.34 0.99
C THR A 74 9.02 0.36 2.48
N PRO A 75 7.75 0.64 2.83
CA PRO A 75 7.30 0.53 4.20
C PRO A 75 7.56 -0.86 4.83
N ALA A 76 7.41 -1.95 4.05
CA ALA A 76 7.72 -3.30 4.52
C ALA A 76 9.21 -3.48 4.87
N MET A 77 10.11 -2.86 4.08
CA MET A 77 11.54 -2.84 4.38
C MET A 77 11.87 -2.07 5.64
N SER A 78 11.29 -0.88 5.84
CA SER A 78 11.53 -0.09 7.05
C SER A 78 10.99 -0.76 8.32
N CYS A 79 9.97 -1.61 8.21
CA CYS A 79 9.44 -2.39 9.31
C CYS A 79 10.19 -3.72 9.55
N GLY A 80 11.21 -4.04 8.74
CA GLY A 80 11.97 -5.30 8.83
C GLY A 80 11.17 -6.54 8.43
N VAL A 81 10.10 -6.39 7.66
CA VAL A 81 9.29 -7.52 7.17
C VAL A 81 9.96 -8.18 5.96
N THR A 82 10.68 -7.41 5.16
CA THR A 82 11.32 -7.86 3.92
C THR A 82 12.59 -7.05 3.66
N ASP A 83 13.68 -7.66 3.20
CA ASP A 83 14.92 -6.92 2.90
C ASP A 83 14.99 -6.40 1.45
N ILE A 84 14.04 -6.80 0.60
CA ILE A 84 14.01 -6.47 -0.82
C ILE A 84 12.72 -5.75 -1.21
N GLN A 85 12.84 -4.86 -2.20
CA GLN A 85 11.71 -4.28 -2.90
C GLN A 85 11.26 -5.24 -3.99
N TYR A 86 9.99 -5.65 -3.98
CA TYR A 86 9.45 -6.54 -5.01
C TYR A 86 9.05 -5.75 -6.25
N SER A 87 9.34 -6.30 -7.42
CA SER A 87 8.76 -5.85 -8.68
C SER A 87 7.41 -6.53 -8.94
N LEU A 88 6.49 -5.84 -9.62
CA LEU A 88 5.23 -6.43 -10.04
C LEU A 88 5.44 -7.66 -10.93
N TYR A 89 6.48 -7.64 -11.76
CA TYR A 89 6.83 -8.79 -12.60
C TYR A 89 7.24 -10.00 -11.77
N GLU A 90 8.04 -9.80 -10.72
CA GLU A 90 8.48 -10.88 -9.84
C GLU A 90 7.29 -11.49 -9.11
N VAL A 91 6.35 -10.66 -8.63
CA VAL A 91 5.13 -11.14 -7.94
C VAL A 91 4.23 -11.94 -8.87
N LEU A 92 4.02 -11.47 -10.11
CA LEU A 92 3.14 -12.14 -11.08
C LEU A 92 3.77 -13.38 -11.73
N THR A 93 5.11 -13.38 -11.84
CA THR A 93 5.89 -14.49 -12.40
C THR A 93 6.36 -15.44 -11.30
N PHE A 94 6.03 -15.16 -10.04
CA PHE A 94 6.23 -16.08 -8.92
C PHE A 94 5.31 -17.29 -9.10
N SER A 95 5.70 -18.17 -10.02
CA SER A 95 5.24 -19.53 -10.05
C SER A 95 5.88 -20.20 -8.84
N SER A 96 5.05 -20.76 -7.97
CA SER A 96 5.50 -21.65 -6.91
C SER A 96 6.04 -22.93 -7.56
N THR A 97 7.24 -22.87 -8.12
CA THR A 97 8.05 -24.05 -8.39
C THR A 97 8.56 -24.58 -7.04
N LEU A 98 7.62 -25.15 -6.28
CA LEU A 98 7.89 -26.14 -5.26
C LEU A 98 8.39 -27.39 -6.01
N ASN A 99 9.70 -27.60 -6.01
CA ASN A 99 10.30 -28.92 -6.11
C ASN A 99 10.38 -29.53 -4.71
#